data_AF-A0A0M3J841-F1
#
_entry.id   AF-A0A0M3J841-F1
#
_cell.length_a   1.000
_cell.length_b   1.000
_cell.length_c   1.000
_cell.angle_alpha   90.00
_cell.angle_beta   90.00
_cell.angle_gamma   90.00
#
_symmetry.space_group_name_H-M   'P 1'
#
loop_
_entity.id
_entity.type
_entity.pdbx_description
1 polymer ?
#
loop_
_entity_poly.entity_id
_entity_poly.type
_entity_poly.pdbx_seq_one_letter_code
_entity_poly.pdbx_strand_id
1 'polypeptide(L)'
;MHEKRRLLIDMRHKLSDAERMRLRMRVEAQNQTTRGADRVVMIAFTLNLCDTIGKFTAAYLTGSKSLFAEAIHSAMDTMNQLILLTGIRFSQRNPDRNFPYGYGNVRYVSSLITGCGILSFGCGLSMYHGISGLLHGGTLEPLTYVSWHITLYLCHYYSKGHPS
;
A
#
# COMPACT_ATOMS: atom_id res chain seq x y z
N MET A 1 4.66 -46.22 -44.07
CA MET A 1 4.92 -44.76 -44.07
C MET A 1 3.69 -43.89 -43.79
N HIS A 2 2.49 -44.21 -44.29
CA HIS A 2 1.29 -43.37 -44.10
C HIS A 2 0.79 -43.24 -42.64
N GLU A 3 0.91 -44.29 -41.84
CA GLU A 3 0.38 -44.34 -40.47
C GLU A 3 1.12 -43.41 -39.51
N LYS A 4 2.46 -43.39 -39.59
CA LYS A 4 3.32 -42.47 -38.83
C LYS A 4 3.00 -40.99 -39.13
N ARG A 5 2.62 -40.68 -40.37
CA ARG A 5 2.20 -39.32 -40.79
C ARG A 5 0.85 -38.93 -40.19
N ARG A 6 -0.09 -39.86 -40.05
CA ARG A 6 -1.39 -39.61 -39.38
C ARG A 6 -1.21 -39.33 -37.90
N LEU A 7 -0.37 -40.13 -37.21
CA LEU A 7 -0.08 -39.94 -35.79
C LEU A 7 0.59 -38.58 -35.50
N LEU A 8 1.52 -38.14 -36.35
CA LEU A 8 2.15 -36.83 -36.21
C LEU A 8 1.15 -35.67 -36.39
N ILE A 9 0.19 -35.82 -37.29
CA ILE A 9 -0.85 -34.80 -37.50
C ILE A 9 -1.83 -34.76 -36.31
N ASP A 10 -2.22 -35.91 -35.78
CA ASP A 10 -3.08 -36.02 -34.59
C ASP A 10 -2.40 -35.44 -33.35
N MET A 11 -1.12 -35.80 -33.12
CA MET A 11 -0.33 -35.24 -32.02
C MET A 11 -0.20 -33.72 -32.11
N ARG A 12 0.03 -33.17 -33.30
CA ARG A 12 0.11 -31.71 -33.50
C ARG A 12 -1.21 -31.02 -33.15
N HIS A 13 -2.35 -31.61 -33.52
CA HIS A 13 -3.67 -31.09 -33.16
C HIS A 13 -3.90 -31.11 -31.66
N LYS A 14 -3.62 -32.25 -31.00
CA LYS A 14 -3.75 -32.39 -29.55
C LYS A 14 -2.85 -31.42 -28.78
N LEU A 15 -1.63 -31.19 -29.27
CA LEU A 15 -0.74 -30.18 -28.68
C LEU A 15 -1.33 -28.78 -28.78
N SER A 16 -1.90 -28.42 -29.94
CA SER A 16 -2.54 -27.12 -30.15
C SER A 16 -3.76 -26.93 -29.25
N ASP A 17 -4.59 -27.95 -29.09
CA ASP A 17 -5.77 -27.89 -28.22
C ASP A 17 -5.37 -27.79 -26.74
N ALA A 18 -4.31 -28.49 -26.33
CA ALA A 18 -3.74 -28.37 -24.99
C ALA A 18 -3.13 -26.99 -24.72
N GLU A 19 -2.46 -26.38 -25.69
CA GLU A 19 -1.94 -25.01 -25.59
C GLU A 19 -3.06 -23.98 -25.48
N ARG A 20 -4.12 -24.12 -26.28
CA ARG A 20 -5.32 -23.27 -26.22
C ARG A 20 -6.01 -23.38 -24.87
N MET A 21 -6.14 -24.60 -24.33
CA MET A 21 -6.71 -24.85 -23.01
C MET A 21 -5.88 -24.19 -21.91
N ARG A 22 -4.54 -24.33 -21.97
CA ARG A 22 -3.62 -23.68 -21.01
C ARG A 22 -3.70 -22.16 -21.04
N LEU A 23 -3.81 -21.57 -22.23
CA LEU A 23 -3.97 -20.11 -22.38
C LEU A 23 -5.30 -19.63 -21.79
N ARG A 24 -6.40 -20.33 -22.06
CA ARG A 24 -7.71 -20.01 -21.47
C ARG A 24 -7.69 -20.09 -19.95
N MET A 25 -7.14 -21.17 -19.39
CA MET A 25 -6.99 -21.33 -17.94
C MET A 25 -6.16 -20.20 -17.31
N ARG A 26 -5.07 -19.78 -17.96
CA ARG A 26 -4.26 -18.64 -17.48
C ARG A 26 -5.02 -17.32 -17.51
N VAL A 27 -5.74 -17.05 -18.60
CA VAL A 27 -6.54 -15.83 -18.75
C VAL A 27 -7.67 -15.78 -17.72
N GLU A 28 -8.36 -16.89 -17.49
CA GLU A 28 -9.45 -16.99 -16.51
C GLU A 28 -8.93 -16.81 -15.07
N ALA A 29 -7.83 -17.46 -14.72
CA ALA A 29 -7.19 -17.30 -13.40
C ALA A 29 -6.71 -15.86 -13.16
N GLN A 30 -6.15 -15.20 -14.19
CA GLN A 30 -5.73 -13.80 -14.13
C GLN A 30 -6.93 -12.84 -14.01
N ASN A 31 -8.04 -13.15 -14.66
CA ASN A 31 -9.26 -12.34 -14.56
C ASN A 31 -9.95 -12.51 -13.20
N GLN A 32 -9.95 -13.73 -12.63
CA GLN A 32 -10.47 -13.99 -11.28
C GLN A 32 -9.67 -13.25 -10.20
N THR A 33 -8.34 -13.26 -10.28
CA THR A 33 -7.47 -12.54 -9.34
C THR A 33 -7.69 -11.02 -9.40
N THR A 34 -7.85 -10.46 -10.60
CA THR A 34 -8.11 -9.02 -10.78
C THR A 34 -9.46 -8.60 -10.17
N ARG A 35 -10.53 -9.39 -10.39
CA ARG A 35 -11.87 -9.10 -9.83
C ARG A 35 -11.95 -9.24 -8.30
N GLY A 36 -11.10 -10.09 -7.72
CA GLY A 36 -10.95 -10.18 -6.27
C GLY A 36 -10.20 -8.98 -5.70
N ALA A 37 -9.09 -8.60 -6.34
CA ALA A 37 -8.25 -7.49 -5.91
C ALA A 37 -9.01 -6.17 -5.83
N ASP A 38 -9.81 -5.81 -6.84
CA ASP A 38 -10.56 -4.54 -6.84
C ASP A 38 -11.53 -4.41 -5.65
N ARG A 39 -12.20 -5.51 -5.26
CA ARG A 39 -13.09 -5.52 -4.09
C ARG A 39 -12.31 -5.36 -2.79
N VAL A 40 -11.18 -6.06 -2.65
CA VAL A 40 -10.33 -5.97 -1.45
C VAL A 40 -9.78 -4.56 -1.28
N VAL A 41 -9.30 -3.92 -2.35
CA VAL A 41 -8.76 -2.55 -2.28
C VAL A 41 -9.85 -1.54 -1.89
N MET A 42 -11.07 -1.69 -2.42
CA MET A 42 -12.18 -0.80 -2.07
C MET A 42 -12.65 -0.97 -0.62
N ILE A 43 -12.66 -2.20 -0.10
CA ILE A 43 -12.94 -2.46 1.33
C ILE A 43 -11.85 -1.83 2.20
N ALA A 44 -10.57 -2.05 1.87
CA ALA A 44 -9.44 -1.48 2.61
C ALA A 44 -9.50 0.05 2.64
N PHE A 45 -9.81 0.69 1.52
CA PHE A 45 -9.98 2.14 1.46
C PHE A 45 -11.11 2.63 2.36
N THR A 46 -12.27 1.96 2.34
CA THR A 46 -13.43 2.34 3.17
C THR A 46 -13.10 2.21 4.66
N LEU A 47 -12.41 1.13 5.04
CA LEU A 47 -11.99 0.90 6.43
C LEU A 47 -11.01 1.99 6.90
N ASN A 48 -10.00 2.32 6.10
CA ASN A 48 -9.03 3.37 6.45
C ASN A 48 -9.68 4.76 6.54
N LEU A 49 -10.65 5.04 5.66
CA LEU A 49 -11.41 6.29 5.72
C LEU A 49 -12.26 6.37 6.99
N CYS A 50 -12.97 5.30 7.35
CA CYS A 50 -13.76 5.25 8.58
C CYS A 50 -12.88 5.40 9.83
N ASP A 51 -11.73 4.71 9.87
CA ASP A 51 -10.77 4.82 10.98
C ASP A 51 -10.23 6.26 11.12
N THR A 52 -9.87 6.89 10.01
CA THR A 52 -9.40 8.28 9.97
C THR A 52 -10.46 9.24 10.51
N ILE A 53 -11.70 9.14 10.03
CA ILE A 53 -12.81 10.01 10.49
C ILE A 53 -13.10 9.78 11.97
N GLY A 54 -13.09 8.51 12.41
CA GLY A 54 -13.27 8.15 13.82
C GLY A 54 -12.20 8.77 14.71
N LYS A 55 -10.93 8.65 14.35
CA LYS A 55 -9.81 9.24 15.09
C LYS A 55 -9.83 10.76 15.08
N PHE A 56 -10.17 11.41 13.96
CA PHE A 56 -10.32 12.87 13.91
C PHE A 56 -11.43 13.36 14.82
N THR A 57 -12.59 12.69 14.79
CA THR A 57 -13.74 13.03 15.63
C THR A 57 -13.38 12.83 17.11
N ALA A 58 -12.77 11.70 17.45
CA ALA A 58 -12.31 11.44 18.80
C ALA A 58 -11.24 12.45 19.24
N ALA A 59 -10.23 12.74 18.42
CA ALA A 59 -9.20 13.74 18.71
C ALA A 59 -9.80 15.13 18.98
N TYR A 60 -10.79 15.54 18.19
CA TYR A 60 -11.50 16.81 18.37
C TYR A 60 -12.27 16.84 19.69
N LEU A 61 -13.01 15.77 20.02
CA LEU A 61 -13.79 15.68 21.25
C LEU A 61 -12.91 15.58 22.51
N THR A 62 -11.79 14.86 22.43
CA THR A 62 -10.90 14.66 23.60
C THR A 62 -9.84 15.75 23.75
N GLY A 63 -9.54 16.53 22.70
CA GLY A 63 -8.47 17.53 22.70
C GLY A 63 -7.05 16.95 22.83
N SER A 64 -6.88 15.64 22.61
CA SER A 64 -5.60 14.96 22.83
C SER A 64 -4.65 15.17 21.65
N LYS A 65 -3.47 15.75 21.93
CA LYS A 65 -2.39 15.94 20.94
C LYS A 65 -1.86 14.61 20.40
N SER A 66 -1.82 13.57 21.23
CA SER A 66 -1.38 12.23 20.82
C SER A 66 -2.38 11.58 19.87
N LEU A 67 -3.69 11.65 20.20
CA LEU A 67 -4.74 11.11 19.33
C LEU A 67 -4.87 11.88 18.02
N PHE A 68 -4.61 13.19 18.05
CA PHE A 68 -4.55 14.01 16.84
C PHE A 68 -3.38 13.62 15.92
N ALA A 69 -2.20 13.32 16.48
CA ALA A 69 -1.08 12.81 15.71
C ALA A 69 -1.39 11.46 15.06
N GLU A 70 -2.05 10.55 15.81
CA GLU A 70 -2.53 9.26 15.30
C GLU A 70 -3.57 9.45 14.17
N ALA A 71 -4.46 10.45 14.30
CA ALA A 71 -5.45 10.79 13.29
C ALA A 71 -4.81 11.33 12.00
N ILE A 72 -3.78 12.17 12.10
CA ILE A 72 -3.00 12.65 10.95
C ILE A 72 -2.32 11.47 10.24
N HIS A 73 -1.74 10.55 11.00
CA HIS A 73 -1.10 9.35 10.44
C HIS A 73 -2.10 8.55 9.60
N SER A 74 -3.26 8.21 10.17
CA SER A 74 -4.32 7.48 9.45
C SER A 74 -4.86 8.25 8.22
N ALA A 75 -4.91 9.58 8.28
CA ALA A 75 -5.27 10.40 7.11
C ALA A 75 -4.23 10.29 5.98
N MET A 76 -2.93 10.26 6.30
CA MET A 76 -1.88 10.06 5.31
C MET A 76 -1.99 8.70 4.62
N ASP A 77 -2.29 7.65 5.39
CA ASP A 77 -2.50 6.30 4.86
C ASP A 77 -3.72 6.23 3.93
N THR A 78 -4.80 6.91 4.30
CA THR A 78 -6.02 7.01 3.48
C THR A 78 -5.74 7.76 2.18
N MET A 79 -4.99 8.86 2.25
CA MET A 79 -4.60 9.63 1.05
C MET A 79 -3.71 8.79 0.12
N ASN A 80 -2.77 8.04 0.69
CA ASN A 80 -1.93 7.14 -0.06
C ASN A 80 -2.74 6.05 -0.80
N GLN A 81 -3.67 5.41 -0.10
CA GLN A 81 -4.56 4.43 -0.72
C GLN A 81 -5.45 5.03 -1.81
N LEU A 82 -5.90 6.27 -1.67
CA LEU A 82 -6.68 6.96 -2.70
C LEU A 82 -5.87 7.15 -3.99
N ILE A 83 -4.61 7.59 -3.88
CA ILE A 83 -3.71 7.77 -5.02
C ILE A 83 -3.42 6.42 -5.70
N LEU A 84 -3.20 5.36 -4.92
CA LEU A 84 -3.02 4.00 -5.45
C LEU A 84 -4.27 3.48 -6.17
N LEU A 85 -5.45 3.65 -5.58
CA LEU A 85 -6.72 3.20 -6.15
C LEU A 85 -7.05 3.94 -7.44
N THR A 86 -6.83 5.26 -7.49
CA THR A 86 -6.97 6.04 -8.72
C THR A 86 -5.96 5.58 -9.78
N GLY A 87 -4.69 5.37 -9.41
CA GLY A 87 -3.66 4.83 -10.31
C GLY A 87 -4.02 3.47 -10.90
N ILE A 88 -4.55 2.55 -10.09
CA ILE A 88 -5.01 1.23 -10.53
C ILE A 88 -6.21 1.38 -11.49
N ARG A 89 -7.21 2.19 -11.14
CA ARG A 89 -8.38 2.44 -12.01
C ARG A 89 -7.99 3.02 -13.36
N PHE A 90 -7.08 3.99 -13.37
CA PHE A 90 -6.57 4.55 -14.63
C PHE A 90 -5.75 3.52 -15.40
N SER A 91 -4.99 2.64 -14.73
CA SER A 91 -4.20 1.61 -15.40
C SER A 91 -5.02 0.54 -16.12
N GLN A 92 -6.26 0.31 -15.67
CA GLN A 92 -7.21 -0.63 -16.29
C GLN A 92 -7.96 -0.02 -17.49
N ARG A 93 -7.74 1.27 -17.80
CA ARG A 93 -8.43 1.95 -18.92
C ARG A 93 -7.93 1.42 -20.26
N ASN A 94 -8.86 1.18 -21.19
CA ASN A 94 -8.54 0.72 -22.54
C ASN A 94 -7.64 1.72 -23.28
N PRO A 95 -6.77 1.24 -24.20
CA PRO A 95 -5.95 2.09 -25.06
C PRO A 95 -6.80 3.06 -25.87
N ASP A 96 -6.35 4.29 -26.00
CA ASP A 96 -6.98 5.35 -26.79
C ASP A 96 -6.01 5.84 -27.87
N ARG A 97 -6.46 6.63 -28.85
CA ARG A 97 -5.62 7.20 -29.91
C ARG A 97 -4.40 7.97 -29.38
N ASN A 98 -4.54 8.60 -28.21
CA ASN A 98 -3.45 9.32 -27.55
C ASN A 98 -2.46 8.39 -26.83
N PHE A 99 -2.88 7.18 -26.44
CA PHE A 99 -2.07 6.18 -25.75
C PHE A 99 -2.26 4.79 -26.39
N PRO A 100 -1.63 4.54 -27.57
CA PRO A 100 -1.82 3.30 -28.31
C PRO A 100 -1.31 2.05 -27.58
N TYR A 101 -0.39 2.23 -26.63
CA TYR A 101 0.14 1.15 -25.78
C TYR A 101 -0.69 0.91 -24.50
N GLY A 102 -1.74 1.70 -24.25
CA GLY A 102 -2.59 1.60 -23.05
C GLY A 102 -2.06 2.34 -21.82
N TYR A 103 -2.83 2.26 -20.73
CA TYR A 103 -2.56 3.01 -19.49
C TYR A 103 -1.89 2.20 -18.38
N GLY A 104 -1.43 0.97 -18.64
CA GLY A 104 -0.89 0.07 -17.62
C GLY A 104 0.22 0.67 -16.75
N ASN A 105 1.02 1.58 -17.32
CA ASN A 105 2.12 2.24 -16.62
C ASN A 105 1.67 3.25 -15.54
N VAL A 106 0.42 3.71 -15.58
CA VAL A 106 -0.11 4.72 -14.64
C VAL A 106 -0.02 4.23 -13.19
N ARG A 107 -0.09 2.92 -12.95
CA ARG A 107 0.09 2.33 -11.62
C ARG A 107 1.48 2.59 -11.03
N TYR A 108 2.53 2.59 -11.87
CA TYR A 108 3.88 2.91 -11.41
C TYR A 108 4.04 4.40 -11.13
N VAL A 109 3.42 5.24 -11.97
CA VAL A 109 3.41 6.71 -11.78
C VAL A 109 2.69 7.07 -10.49
N SER A 110 1.55 6.46 -10.18
CA SER A 110 0.85 6.71 -8.90
C SER A 110 1.69 6.32 -7.70
N SER A 111 2.41 5.20 -7.75
CA SER A 111 3.32 4.79 -6.66
C SER A 111 4.49 5.77 -6.49
N LEU A 112 5.02 6.30 -7.60
CA LEU A 112 6.07 7.31 -7.56
C LEU A 112 5.55 8.61 -6.93
N ILE A 113 4.36 9.07 -7.32
CA ILE A 113 3.71 10.27 -6.76
C ILE A 113 3.52 10.11 -5.25
N THR A 114 2.98 8.97 -4.80
CA THR A 114 2.88 8.63 -3.38
C THR A 114 4.24 8.76 -2.69
N GLY A 115 5.28 8.10 -3.23
CA GLY A 115 6.60 8.06 -2.62
C GLY A 115 7.20 9.46 -2.49
N CYS A 116 7.13 10.25 -3.56
CA CYS A 116 7.56 11.64 -3.57
C CYS A 116 6.74 12.50 -2.59
N GLY A 117 5.44 12.25 -2.46
CA GLY A 117 4.57 12.96 -1.51
C GLY A 117 4.96 12.74 -0.06
N ILE A 118 5.14 11.47 0.33
CA ILE A 118 5.59 11.10 1.69
C ILE A 118 6.98 11.68 1.97
N LEU A 119 7.90 11.58 1.01
CA LEU A 119 9.24 12.17 1.12
C LEU A 119 9.19 13.68 1.31
N SER A 120 8.40 14.37 0.50
CA SER A 120 8.29 15.84 0.54
C SER A 120 7.68 16.30 1.86
N PHE A 121 6.65 15.61 2.34
CA PHE A 121 6.02 15.91 3.62
C PHE A 121 6.96 15.68 4.80
N GLY A 122 7.62 14.52 4.84
CA GLY A 122 8.60 14.20 5.88
C GLY A 122 9.81 15.14 5.87
N CYS A 123 10.33 15.48 4.69
CA CYS A 123 11.41 16.45 4.52
C CYS A 123 10.98 17.84 4.98
N GLY A 124 9.79 18.31 4.58
CA GLY A 124 9.24 19.61 5.00
C GLY A 124 9.07 19.72 6.51
N LEU A 125 8.51 18.70 7.15
CA LEU A 125 8.39 18.65 8.61
C LEU A 125 9.76 18.62 9.30
N SER A 126 10.68 17.78 8.83
CA SER A 126 12.02 17.66 9.42
C SER A 126 12.80 18.97 9.29
N MET A 127 12.74 19.60 8.11
CA MET A 127 13.39 20.88 7.87
C MET A 127 12.75 22.01 8.67
N TYR A 128 11.42 22.03 8.82
CA TYR A 128 10.70 22.97 9.68
C TYR A 128 11.12 22.82 11.14
N HIS A 129 11.08 21.61 11.69
CA HIS A 129 11.51 21.35 13.07
C HIS A 129 13.00 21.62 13.29
N GLY A 130 13.83 21.29 12.29
CA GLY A 130 15.27 21.55 12.31
C GLY A 130 15.60 23.04 12.35
N ILE A 131 15.03 23.83 11.44
CA ILE A 131 15.23 25.29 11.40
C ILE A 131 14.63 25.95 12.65
N SER A 132 13.42 25.55 13.04
CA SER A 132 12.79 26.05 14.26
C SER A 132 13.60 25.74 15.52
N GLY A 133 14.19 24.54 15.60
CA GLY A 133 15.05 24.13 16.70
C GLY A 133 16.35 24.93 16.79
N LEU A 134 16.93 25.30 15.64
CA LEU A 134 18.11 26.16 15.56
C LEU A 134 17.81 27.62 15.97
N LEU A 135 16.64 28.15 15.59
CA LEU A 135 16.28 29.54 15.85
C LEU A 135 15.75 29.79 17.26
N HIS A 136 15.01 28.84 17.84
CA HIS A 136 14.33 29.03 19.13
C HIS A 136 14.98 28.30 20.30
N GLY A 137 16.09 27.57 20.10
CA GLY A 137 16.74 26.80 21.16
C GLY A 137 15.77 25.79 21.76
N GLY A 138 15.49 24.70 21.03
CA GLY A 138 14.51 23.71 21.46
C GLY A 138 14.82 23.17 22.86
N THR A 139 13.81 23.16 23.74
CA THR A 139 13.80 22.31 24.93
C THR A 139 13.96 20.88 24.46
N LEU A 140 15.18 20.34 24.58
CA LEU A 140 15.42 18.91 24.45
C LEU A 140 14.48 18.24 25.46
N GLU A 141 13.56 17.38 24.99
CA GLU A 141 12.90 16.41 25.84
C GLU A 141 14.01 15.76 26.68
N PRO A 142 13.97 15.88 28.02
CA PRO A 142 15.11 15.53 28.82
C PRO A 142 15.40 14.04 28.62
N LEU A 143 16.68 13.70 28.50
CA LEU A 143 17.16 12.32 28.27
C LEU A 143 16.63 11.32 29.32
N THR A 144 16.13 11.85 30.45
CA THR A 144 15.39 11.13 31.48
C THR A 144 14.11 10.45 30.97
N TYR A 145 13.43 10.98 29.96
CA TYR A 145 12.20 10.38 29.41
C TYR A 145 12.52 9.10 28.62
N VAL A 146 13.54 9.16 27.75
CA VAL A 146 14.02 7.99 27.00
C VAL A 146 14.57 6.92 27.94
N SER A 147 15.34 7.31 28.96
CA SER A 147 15.86 6.36 29.96
C SER A 147 14.75 5.73 30.80
N TRP A 148 13.71 6.48 31.20
CA TRP A 148 12.54 5.89 31.88
C TRP A 148 11.79 4.88 31.01
N HIS A 149 11.60 5.16 29.72
CA HIS A 149 10.96 4.23 28.80
C HIS A 149 11.79 2.95 28.60
N ILE A 150 13.12 3.06 28.46
CA ILE A 150 14.02 1.89 28.38
C ILE A 150 13.99 1.07 29.67
N THR A 151 14.04 1.72 30.84
CA THR A 151 13.97 1.04 32.15
C THR A 151 12.63 0.33 32.35
N LEU A 152 11.50 0.94 31.97
CA LEU A 152 10.18 0.30 32.04
C LEU A 152 10.07 -0.89 31.07
N TYR A 153 10.62 -0.78 29.87
CA TYR A 153 10.65 -1.89 28.90
C TYR A 153 11.51 -3.06 29.39
N LEU A 154 12.69 -2.76 29.96
CA LEU A 154 13.57 -3.77 30.56
C LEU A 154 12.93 -4.40 31.81
N CYS A 155 12.25 -3.62 32.64
CA CYS A 155 11.56 -4.12 33.82
C CYS A 155 10.36 -5.02 33.44
N HIS A 156 9.59 -4.63 32.41
CA HIS A 156 8.53 -5.49 31.86
C HIS A 156 9.09 -6.79 31.26
N TYR A 157 10.20 -6.71 30.53
CA TYR A 157 10.88 -7.88 29.96
C TYR A 157 11.39 -8.82 31.05
N TYR A 158 12.00 -8.29 32.11
CA TYR A 158 12.49 -9.07 33.24
C TYR A 158 11.33 -9.70 34.05
N SER A 159 10.22 -8.98 34.20
CA SER A 159 9.01 -9.49 34.86
C SER A 159 8.34 -10.64 34.09
N LYS A 160 8.54 -10.75 32.77
CA LYS A 160 8.08 -11.90 31.97
C LYS A 160 9.13 -13.01 31.83
N GLY A 161 10.31 -12.83 32.42
CA GLY A 161 11.46 -13.74 32.32
C GLY A 161 11.47 -14.92 33.30
N HIS A 162 10.41 -15.15 34.08
CA HIS A 162 10.27 -16.37 34.89
C HIS A 162 9.14 -17.27 34.36
N PRO A 163 9.42 -18.10 33.34
CA PRO A 163 8.64 -19.32 33.12
C PRO A 163 9.01 -20.33 34.22
N SER A 164 8.09 -20.55 35.16
CA SER A 164 8.02 -21.79 35.94
C SER A 164 7.10 -22.77 35.21
#